data_AF-A0A3B1JTA9-F1
#
_entry.id   AF-A0A3B1JTA9-F1
#
_cell.length_a   1.000
_cell.length_b   1.000
_cell.length_c   1.000
_cell.angle_alpha   90.00
_cell.angle_beta   90.00
_cell.angle_gamma   90.00
#
_symmetry.space_group_name_H-M   'P 1'
#
loop_
_entity.id
_entity.type
_entity.pdbx_description
1 polymer ?
#
loop_
_entity_poly.entity_id
_entity_poly.type
_entity_poly.pdbx_seq_one_letter_code
_entity_poly.pdbx_strand_id
1 'polypeptide(L)'
;MAALSKSIPHSCYEIGHTWSTSCPLSTLQVTAGALEVSFKIYAPLYLIAAILRRRKKDYYKKRLIPEILQSTSFLTANGGLYIAFFCILRKLLGGFNSWSAGFGAALPASYIAILIERKSRLVLDPINAGRYDQKCISLNFARF
;
A
#
# COMPACT_ATOMS: atom_id res chain seq x y z
N MET A 1 -13.06 -30.46 5.85
CA MET A 1 -13.16 -29.08 6.36
C MET A 1 -12.84 -29.08 7.85
N ALA A 2 -11.61 -28.75 8.24
CA ALA A 2 -11.20 -28.64 9.66
C ALA A 2 -9.87 -27.88 9.88
N ALA A 3 -9.39 -27.13 8.87
CA ALA A 3 -8.13 -26.38 8.98
C ALA A 3 -8.32 -24.94 9.52
N LEU A 4 -9.57 -24.52 9.76
CA LEU A 4 -9.91 -23.14 10.15
C LEU A 4 -9.99 -22.93 11.67
N SER A 5 -10.09 -24.01 12.48
CA SER A 5 -10.37 -23.93 13.91
C SER A 5 -9.14 -24.12 14.81
N LYS A 6 -7.98 -24.50 14.27
CA LYS A 6 -6.78 -24.66 15.08
C LYS A 6 -6.08 -23.31 15.23
N SER A 7 -6.56 -22.51 16.19
CA SER A 7 -5.91 -21.26 16.58
C SER A 7 -4.55 -21.57 17.16
N ILE A 8 -3.48 -21.13 16.49
CA ILE A 8 -2.13 -21.33 16.99
C ILE A 8 -1.84 -20.22 18.02
N PRO A 9 -1.43 -20.58 19.26
CA PRO A 9 -1.21 -19.62 20.33
C PRO A 9 0.13 -18.88 20.24
N HIS A 10 0.73 -18.72 19.06
CA HIS A 10 1.92 -17.89 18.88
C HIS A 10 1.62 -16.43 19.12
N SER A 11 2.60 -15.57 19.38
CA SER A 11 2.45 -14.11 19.47
C SER A 11 2.47 -13.38 18.11
N CYS A 12 1.87 -12.18 17.99
CA CYS A 12 2.02 -11.36 16.77
C CYS A 12 3.47 -10.92 16.54
N TYR A 13 4.22 -10.80 17.64
CA TYR A 13 5.65 -10.61 17.63
C TYR A 13 6.38 -11.78 16.95
N GLU A 14 6.08 -13.03 17.31
CA GLU A 14 6.77 -14.21 16.73
C GLU A 14 6.53 -14.40 15.23
N ILE A 15 5.38 -13.96 14.71
CA ILE A 15 4.99 -14.27 13.32
C ILE A 15 5.05 -13.04 12.40
N GLY A 16 4.58 -11.89 12.87
CA GLY A 16 4.32 -10.73 12.00
C GLY A 16 5.23 -9.54 12.22
N HIS A 17 5.70 -9.31 13.45
CA HIS A 17 6.54 -8.16 13.77
C HIS A 17 7.63 -8.46 14.80
N THR A 18 8.54 -9.36 14.42
CA THR A 18 9.63 -9.90 15.26
C THR A 18 10.65 -8.86 15.74
N TRP A 19 10.60 -7.63 15.24
CA TRP A 19 11.54 -6.55 15.58
C TRP A 19 11.07 -5.65 16.74
N SER A 20 9.78 -5.68 17.12
CA SER A 20 9.26 -4.88 18.23
C SER A 20 8.04 -5.53 18.87
N THR A 21 7.96 -5.51 20.19
CA THR A 21 6.85 -6.09 20.95
C THR A 21 5.56 -5.25 20.86
N SER A 22 5.68 -3.98 20.52
CA SER A 22 4.55 -3.06 20.38
C SER A 22 3.98 -3.04 18.96
N CYS A 23 2.78 -3.60 18.79
CA CYS A 23 2.05 -3.58 17.52
C CYS A 23 1.96 -2.21 16.83
N PRO A 24 1.56 -1.10 17.50
CA PRO A 24 1.43 0.20 16.83
C PRO A 24 2.78 0.75 16.37
N LEU A 25 3.85 0.53 17.14
CA LEU A 25 5.19 0.93 16.74
C LEU A 25 5.66 0.12 15.53
N SER A 26 5.43 -1.19 15.52
CA SER A 26 5.77 -2.04 14.39
C SER A 26 5.05 -1.63 13.11
N THR A 27 3.75 -1.34 13.20
CA THR A 27 2.99 -0.79 12.07
C THR A 27 3.59 0.52 11.60
N LEU A 28 3.90 1.45 12.51
CA LEU A 28 4.49 2.75 12.15
C LEU A 28 5.84 2.60 11.47
N GLN A 29 6.72 1.74 11.99
CA GLN A 29 8.03 1.45 11.40
C GLN A 29 7.89 0.86 10.00
N VAL A 30 6.97 -0.08 9.79
CA VAL A 30 6.71 -0.64 8.46
C VAL A 30 6.14 0.41 7.52
N THR A 31 5.19 1.23 7.97
CA THR A 31 4.66 2.33 7.12
C THR A 31 5.74 3.35 6.76
N ALA A 32 6.60 3.72 7.70
CA ALA A 32 7.67 4.69 7.45
C ALA A 32 8.72 4.11 6.50
N GLY A 33 9.14 2.87 6.71
CA GLY A 33 10.08 2.18 5.84
C GLY A 33 9.52 1.95 4.43
N ALA A 34 8.25 1.54 4.34
CA ALA A 34 7.56 1.37 3.06
C ALA A 34 7.44 2.70 2.31
N LEU A 35 7.15 3.80 3.02
CA LEU A 35 7.10 5.14 2.45
C LEU A 35 8.47 5.58 1.92
N GLU A 36 9.54 5.38 2.69
CA GLU A 36 10.90 5.73 2.29
C GLU A 36 11.34 4.97 1.02
N VAL A 37 11.13 3.65 1.01
CA VAL A 37 11.48 2.80 -0.13
C VAL A 37 10.65 3.15 -1.36
N SER A 38 9.35 3.40 -1.18
CA SER A 38 8.47 3.85 -2.26
C SER A 38 8.95 5.16 -2.87
N PHE A 39 9.30 6.15 -2.04
CA PHE A 39 9.88 7.40 -2.53
C PHE A 39 11.18 7.18 -3.28
N LYS A 40 12.08 6.32 -2.78
CA LYS A 40 13.35 5.99 -3.44
C LYS A 40 13.17 5.33 -4.81
N ILE A 41 12.11 4.55 -5.02
CA ILE A 41 11.84 3.89 -6.31
C ILE A 41 11.11 4.84 -7.26
N TYR A 42 10.06 5.52 -6.79
CA TYR A 42 9.22 6.34 -7.66
C TYR A 42 9.88 7.68 -8.00
N ALA A 43 10.58 8.33 -7.07
CA ALA A 43 11.21 9.64 -7.33
C ALA A 43 12.17 9.63 -8.55
N PRO A 44 13.16 8.72 -8.66
CA PRO A 44 14.04 8.69 -9.83
C PRO A 44 13.30 8.30 -11.11
N LEU A 45 12.36 7.37 -11.05
CA LEU A 45 11.60 6.93 -12.24
C LEU A 45 10.80 8.10 -12.83
N TYR A 46 10.12 8.85 -11.98
CA TYR A 46 9.36 10.03 -12.38
C TYR A 46 10.26 11.22 -12.79
N LEU A 47 11.45 11.35 -12.18
CA LEU A 47 12.45 12.35 -12.57
C LEU A 47 13.00 12.07 -13.98
N ILE A 48 13.40 10.83 -14.27
CA ILE A 48 13.90 10.42 -15.59
C ILE A 48 12.80 10.64 -16.65
N ALA A 49 11.56 10.23 -16.35
CA ALA A 49 10.43 10.45 -17.25
C ALA A 49 10.16 11.95 -17.54
N ALA A 50 10.39 12.82 -16.56
CA ALA A 50 10.22 14.26 -16.72
C ALA A 50 11.36 14.90 -17.56
N ILE A 51 12.60 14.44 -17.38
CA ILE A 51 13.76 14.87 -18.18
C ILE A 51 13.58 14.48 -19.64
N LEU A 52 13.22 13.21 -19.91
CA LEU A 52 12.98 12.72 -21.28
C LEU A 52 11.88 13.48 -22.02
N ARG A 53 10.85 13.98 -21.29
CA ARG A 53 9.74 14.75 -21.87
C ARG A 53 9.96 16.27 -21.92
N ARG A 54 11.13 16.79 -21.50
CA ARG A 54 11.44 18.23 -21.45
C ARG A 54 10.30 19.09 -20.87
N ARG A 55 9.67 18.64 -19.77
CA ARG A 55 8.52 19.34 -19.18
C ARG A 55 8.95 20.60 -18.41
N LYS A 56 8.12 21.65 -18.45
CA LYS A 56 8.33 22.91 -17.70
C LYS A 56 8.25 22.67 -16.17
N LYS A 57 8.92 23.51 -15.38
CA LYS A 57 8.99 23.42 -13.90
C LYS A 57 7.61 23.32 -13.22
N ASP A 58 6.60 23.96 -13.78
CA ASP A 58 5.23 23.93 -13.24
C ASP A 58 4.58 22.54 -13.29
N TYR A 59 4.98 21.70 -14.24
CA TYR A 59 4.50 20.32 -14.37
C TYR A 59 4.94 19.45 -13.18
N TYR A 60 6.12 19.70 -12.63
CA TYR A 60 6.67 18.92 -11.51
C TYR A 60 5.81 19.09 -10.27
N LYS A 61 5.45 20.34 -9.92
CA LYS A 61 4.66 20.61 -8.71
C LYS A 61 3.21 20.17 -8.85
N LYS A 62 2.59 20.41 -10.02
CA LYS A 62 1.16 20.18 -10.23
C LYS A 62 0.80 18.74 -10.56
N ARG A 63 1.71 17.98 -11.18
CA ARG A 63 1.42 16.63 -11.68
C ARG A 63 2.33 15.56 -11.06
N LEU A 64 3.63 15.81 -10.97
CA LEU A 64 4.58 14.80 -10.52
C LEU A 64 4.42 14.45 -9.04
N ILE A 65 4.33 15.47 -8.19
CA ILE A 65 4.16 15.30 -6.74
C ILE A 65 2.89 14.52 -6.40
N PRO A 66 1.68 14.88 -6.90
CA PRO A 66 0.48 14.12 -6.58
C PRO A 66 0.51 12.69 -7.15
N GLU A 67 1.13 12.46 -8.31
CA GLU A 67 1.26 11.10 -8.85
C GLU A 67 2.21 10.22 -8.01
N ILE A 68 3.35 10.76 -7.56
CA ILE A 68 4.27 10.04 -6.66
C ILE A 68 3.59 9.79 -5.31
N LEU A 69 2.93 10.79 -4.74
CA LEU A 69 2.23 10.66 -3.47
C LEU A 69 1.10 9.63 -3.55
N GLN A 70 0.35 9.58 -4.66
CA GLN A 70 -0.70 8.61 -4.86
C GLN A 70 -0.15 7.18 -4.89
N SER A 71 0.81 6.89 -5.77
CA SER A 71 1.42 5.55 -5.86
C SER A 71 2.10 5.14 -4.54
N THR A 72 2.78 6.07 -3.88
CA THR A 72 3.42 5.82 -2.58
C THR A 72 2.38 5.57 -1.49
N SER A 73 1.29 6.34 -1.45
CA SER A 73 0.23 6.17 -0.47
C SER A 73 -0.50 4.84 -0.63
N PHE A 74 -0.76 4.38 -1.87
CA PHE A 74 -1.36 3.08 -2.12
C PHE A 74 -0.48 1.94 -1.62
N LEU A 75 0.80 1.94 -2.00
CA LEU A 75 1.75 0.89 -1.62
C LEU A 75 2.00 0.87 -0.11
N THR A 76 2.23 2.05 0.47
CA THR A 76 2.45 2.22 1.90
C THR A 76 1.22 1.83 2.71
N ALA A 77 0.02 2.25 2.29
CA ALA A 77 -1.22 1.90 2.97
C ALA A 77 -1.49 0.39 2.89
N ASN A 78 -1.26 -0.26 1.75
CA ASN A 78 -1.47 -1.69 1.62
C ASN A 78 -0.58 -2.48 2.60
N GLY A 79 0.74 -2.26 2.56
CA GLY A 79 1.69 -2.97 3.43
C GLY A 79 1.54 -2.60 4.91
N GLY A 80 1.34 -1.32 5.21
CA GLY A 80 1.16 -0.84 6.58
C GLY A 80 -0.13 -1.32 7.23
N LEU A 81 -1.25 -1.20 6.53
CA LEU A 81 -2.55 -1.65 7.03
C LEU A 81 -2.58 -3.17 7.14
N TYR A 82 -1.87 -3.92 6.29
CA TYR A 82 -1.75 -5.36 6.46
C TYR A 82 -1.19 -5.73 7.85
N ILE A 83 -0.07 -5.13 8.26
CA ILE A 83 0.50 -5.36 9.59
C ILE A 83 -0.44 -4.88 10.70
N ALA A 84 -1.13 -3.75 10.51
CA ALA A 84 -2.12 -3.26 11.47
C ALA A 84 -3.28 -4.24 11.68
N PHE A 85 -3.91 -4.68 10.58
CA PHE A 85 -5.02 -5.64 10.63
C PHE A 85 -4.58 -7.01 11.13
N PHE A 86 -3.36 -7.45 10.80
CA PHE A 86 -2.77 -8.67 11.34
C PHE A 86 -2.74 -8.66 12.87
N CYS A 87 -2.36 -7.53 13.48
CA CYS A 87 -2.33 -7.36 14.93
C CYS A 87 -3.75 -7.21 15.54
N ILE A 88 -4.64 -6.49 14.86
CA ILE A 88 -6.02 -6.27 15.32
C ILE A 88 -6.81 -7.58 15.30
N LEU A 89 -6.73 -8.36 14.22
CA LEU A 89 -7.41 -9.64 14.08
C LEU A 89 -6.97 -10.63 15.14
N ARG A 90 -5.68 -10.67 15.48
CA ARG A 90 -5.19 -11.44 16.62
C ARG A 90 -5.90 -11.06 17.92
N LYS A 91 -6.02 -9.76 18.23
CA LYS A 91 -6.67 -9.29 19.45
C LYS A 91 -8.15 -9.65 19.49
N LEU A 92 -8.82 -9.65 18.33
CA LEU A 92 -10.23 -10.01 18.22
C LEU A 92 -10.47 -11.53 18.31
N LEU A 93 -9.59 -12.34 17.72
CA LEU A 93 -9.75 -13.80 17.61
C LEU A 93 -9.04 -14.58 18.74
N GLY A 94 -8.20 -13.91 19.55
CA GLY A 94 -7.43 -14.53 20.63
C GLY A 94 -6.24 -15.39 20.17
N GLY A 95 -6.04 -15.57 18.86
CA GLY A 95 -4.97 -16.38 18.28
C GLY A 95 -4.87 -16.22 16.77
N PHE A 96 -3.98 -16.97 16.13
CA PHE A 96 -3.85 -16.97 14.67
C PHE A 96 -4.47 -18.21 14.05
N ASN A 97 -5.40 -17.99 13.13
CA ASN A 97 -5.87 -18.99 12.17
C ASN A 97 -5.20 -18.74 10.81
N SER A 98 -4.92 -19.78 10.02
CA SER A 98 -4.33 -19.63 8.67
C SER A 98 -5.11 -18.67 7.78
N TRP A 99 -6.44 -18.61 7.93
CA TRP A 99 -7.29 -17.66 7.23
C TRP A 99 -7.08 -16.22 7.71
N SER A 100 -7.06 -16.00 9.03
CA SER A 100 -6.92 -14.67 9.63
C SER A 100 -5.55 -14.04 9.40
N ALA A 101 -4.49 -14.87 9.38
CA ALA A 101 -3.12 -14.42 9.20
C ALA A 101 -2.84 -13.92 7.78
N GLY A 102 -3.46 -14.53 6.77
CA GLY A 102 -3.34 -14.12 5.37
C GLY A 102 -4.52 -13.26 4.92
N PHE A 103 -5.59 -13.93 4.46
CA PHE A 103 -6.76 -13.27 3.86
C PHE A 103 -7.47 -12.30 4.80
N GLY A 104 -7.58 -12.66 6.08
CA GLY A 104 -8.24 -11.80 7.08
C GLY A 104 -7.60 -10.42 7.17
N ALA A 105 -6.27 -10.33 7.18
CA ALA A 105 -5.55 -9.07 7.24
C ALA A 105 -5.40 -8.40 5.86
N ALA A 106 -5.21 -9.19 4.80
CA ALA A 106 -4.94 -8.68 3.46
C ALA A 106 -6.17 -8.08 2.76
N LEU A 107 -7.36 -8.66 2.95
CA LEU A 107 -8.60 -8.16 2.34
C LEU A 107 -8.97 -6.74 2.80
N PRO A 108 -9.07 -6.42 4.11
CA PRO A 108 -9.37 -5.07 4.56
C PRO A 108 -8.24 -4.09 4.25
N ALA A 109 -6.98 -4.52 4.34
CA ALA A 109 -5.84 -3.68 3.97
C ALA A 109 -5.90 -3.27 2.49
N SER A 110 -6.12 -4.23 1.59
CA SER A 110 -6.23 -3.97 0.15
C SER A 110 -7.48 -3.16 -0.19
N TYR A 111 -8.60 -3.40 0.49
CA TYR A 111 -9.83 -2.64 0.30
C TYR A 111 -9.62 -1.16 0.64
N ILE A 112 -9.01 -0.85 1.79
CA ILE A 112 -8.71 0.53 2.19
C ILE A 112 -7.66 1.14 1.26
N ALA A 113 -6.63 0.39 0.85
CA ALA A 113 -5.65 0.87 -0.12
C ALA A 113 -6.33 1.25 -1.46
N ILE A 114 -7.26 0.45 -1.96
CA ILE A 114 -8.03 0.75 -3.17
C ILE A 114 -8.93 1.99 -2.99
N LEU A 115 -9.48 2.20 -1.79
CA LEU A 115 -10.24 3.42 -1.49
C LEU A 115 -9.33 4.66 -1.49
N ILE A 116 -8.10 4.54 -0.98
CA ILE A 116 -7.09 5.62 -1.01
C ILE A 116 -6.66 5.93 -2.44
N GLU A 117 -6.45 4.90 -3.28
CA GLU A 117 -6.16 5.08 -4.70
C GLU A 117 -7.32 5.78 -5.42
N ARG A 118 -8.56 5.45 -5.04
CA ARG A 118 -9.79 6.12 -5.51
C ARG A 118 -10.04 7.45 -4.81
N LYS A 119 -9.02 8.29 -4.66
CA LYS A 119 -9.23 9.68 -4.23
C LYS A 119 -9.83 10.48 -5.40
N SER A 120 -11.16 10.61 -5.37
CA SER A 120 -11.99 11.62 -6.04
C SER A 120 -11.64 11.95 -7.49
N ARG A 121 -12.57 11.65 -8.39
CA ARG A 121 -12.72 12.32 -9.70
C ARG A 121 -13.00 13.83 -9.51
N LEU A 122 -12.13 14.57 -8.83
CA LEU A 122 -12.16 16.03 -8.86
C LEU A 122 -11.58 16.45 -10.22
N VAL A 123 -12.51 16.41 -11.18
CA VAL A 123 -12.58 17.18 -12.41
C VAL A 123 -11.64 18.39 -12.39
N LEU A 124 -10.61 18.39 -13.24
CA LEU A 124 -10.02 19.58 -13.88
C LEU A 124 -8.80 19.23 -14.77
N ASP A 125 -8.85 18.15 -15.56
CA ASP A 125 -7.88 18.01 -16.66
C ASP A 125 -8.48 17.23 -17.85
N PRO A 126 -9.32 17.87 -18.69
CA PRO A 126 -9.92 17.26 -19.88
C PRO A 126 -8.91 16.84 -20.96
N ILE A 127 -7.60 17.11 -20.78
CA ILE A 127 -6.55 16.80 -21.76
C ILE A 127 -5.97 15.38 -21.59
N ASN A 128 -6.21 14.68 -20.46
CA ASN A 128 -5.57 13.39 -20.17
C ASN A 128 -6.52 12.19 -20.04
N ALA A 129 -7.78 12.31 -20.48
CA ALA A 129 -8.75 11.21 -20.42
C ALA A 129 -8.25 9.92 -21.10
N GLY A 130 -7.47 10.02 -22.18
CA GLY A 130 -6.90 8.87 -22.90
C GLY A 130 -5.67 8.22 -22.25
N ARG A 131 -5.09 8.77 -21.17
CA ARG A 131 -3.86 8.23 -20.52
C ARG A 131 -4.15 7.49 -19.21
N TYR A 132 -5.37 7.58 -18.69
CA TYR A 132 -5.79 6.79 -17.53
C TYR A 132 -6.03 5.31 -17.89
N ASP A 133 -6.38 5.01 -19.14
CA ASP A 133 -6.54 3.63 -19.62
C ASP A 133 -5.21 2.85 -19.59
N GLN A 134 -4.10 3.50 -19.99
CA GLN A 134 -2.77 2.88 -19.95
C GLN A 134 -2.28 2.57 -18.52
N LYS A 135 -2.68 3.36 -17.50
CA LYS A 135 -2.32 3.10 -16.10
C LYS A 135 -3.09 1.88 -15.55
N CYS A 136 -4.34 1.66 -15.95
CA CYS A 136 -5.08 0.43 -15.65
C CYS A 136 -4.46 -0.81 -16.30
N ILE A 137 -3.87 -0.67 -17.50
CA ILE A 137 -3.16 -1.77 -18.19
C ILE A 137 -1.81 -2.06 -17.52
N SER A 138 -1.03 -1.05 -17.16
CA SER A 138 0.27 -1.25 -16.50
C SER A 138 0.14 -1.79 -15.07
N LEU A 139 -0.94 -1.48 -14.35
CA LEU A 139 -1.26 -2.06 -13.03
C LEU A 139 -1.73 -3.52 -13.11
N ASN A 140 -2.21 -4.00 -14.26
CA ASN A 140 -2.46 -5.43 -14.46
C ASN A 140 -1.16 -6.21 -14.77
N PHE A 141 -0.12 -5.55 -15.30
CA PHE A 141 1.17 -6.21 -15.56
C PHE A 141 2.01 -6.40 -14.29
N ALA A 142 1.82 -5.57 -13.26
CA ALA A 142 2.42 -5.76 -11.93
C ALA A 142 1.62 -6.74 -11.04
N ARG A 143 0.65 -7.46 -11.62
CA ARG A 143 -0.22 -8.43 -10.96
C ARG A 143 0.05 -9.88 -11.39
N PHE A 144 1.20 -10.12 -12.04
CA PHE A 144 1.82 -11.44 -12.23
C PHE A 144 3.20 -11.46 -11.58
#